data_AF-A0A5M3W0F9-F1
#
_entry.id   AF-A0A5M3W0F9-F1
#
_cell.length_a   1.000
_cell.length_b   1.000
_cell.length_c   1.000
_cell.angle_alpha   90.00
_cell.angle_beta   90.00
_cell.angle_gamma   90.00
#
_symmetry.space_group_name_H-M   'P 1'
#
loop_
_entity.id
_entity.type
_entity.pdbx_description
1 polymer ?
#
loop_
_entity_poly.entity_id
_entity_poly.type
_entity_poly.pdbx_seq_one_letter_code
_entity_poly.pdbx_strand_id
1 'polypeptide(L)'
;MVEQRQAKVGQGVRPTGENHRATPFELFFDLVYVFAVTQVTGYMANEHSAHGVLRGLLMLALLWGTWSGYTWLGNHSRADEGFVRAGMVVAMAAMFVVALTIPEAWRDSPGGLNGPLVLVCAYLLVRCVHLTVYAVAATGDAGLRHQVVITWLPMAGGAALLVAGVLLGGWTQTLLFTVALLVDWLGIYLTARRGGWRLHSPMHLTERHGLFIILAIGESVVAIGGGAADRPISTPLLFRGHSRRRRRRLPVVAVLRRGVTGGRAPARRGARQGPGQPGGRGVHVRAFSRRGRHRAGRPRR
;
A
#
# COMPACT_ATOMS: atom_id res chain seq x y z
N MET A 1 8.21 30.70 24.50
CA MET A 1 8.14 30.26 23.09
C MET A 1 7.86 28.75 22.93
N VAL A 2 8.41 27.87 23.79
CA VAL A 2 8.13 26.41 23.76
C VAL A 2 6.66 26.11 24.10
N GLU A 3 6.09 26.82 25.07
CA GLU A 3 4.71 26.65 25.54
C GLU A 3 3.65 27.00 24.47
N GLN A 4 3.89 28.04 23.67
CA GLN A 4 3.04 28.38 22.53
C GLN A 4 3.12 27.36 21.38
N ARG A 5 4.27 26.69 21.20
CA ARG A 5 4.40 25.59 20.24
C ARG A 5 3.61 24.36 20.69
N GLN A 6 3.59 24.07 21.99
CA GLN A 6 2.81 22.96 22.54
C GLN A 6 1.30 23.24 22.56
N ALA A 7 0.89 24.47 22.86
CA ALA A 7 -0.51 24.89 22.77
C ALA A 7 -1.07 24.78 21.33
N LYS A 8 -0.23 25.04 20.31
CA LYS A 8 -0.62 24.93 18.89
C LYS A 8 -0.68 23.49 18.39
N VAL A 9 0.09 22.57 18.99
CA VAL A 9 0.04 21.14 18.68
C VAL A 9 -1.20 20.48 19.33
N GLY A 10 -1.56 20.89 20.55
CA GLY A 10 -2.76 20.40 21.25
C GLY A 10 -4.10 20.86 20.64
N GLN A 11 -4.12 21.99 19.91
CA GLN A 11 -5.33 22.50 19.25
C GLN A 11 -5.75 21.73 17.96
N GLY A 12 -4.95 20.79 17.49
CA GLY A 12 -5.19 20.06 16.23
C GLY A 12 -5.93 18.73 16.36
N VAL A 13 -6.27 18.29 17.57
CA VAL A 13 -6.85 16.97 17.83
C VAL A 13 -8.27 17.13 18.32
N ARG A 14 -9.24 17.08 17.39
CA ARG A 14 -10.66 17.09 17.71
C ARG A 14 -11.17 15.66 17.92
N PRO A 15 -11.92 15.38 19.00
CA PRO A 15 -12.58 14.09 19.19
C PRO A 15 -13.61 13.80 18.09
N THR A 16 -13.78 12.51 17.78
CA THR A 16 -14.76 12.04 16.79
C THR A 16 -16.14 11.97 17.45
N GLY A 17 -17.09 12.75 16.93
CA GLY A 17 -18.48 12.76 17.43
C GLY A 17 -19.35 11.68 16.79
N GLU A 18 -20.51 11.36 17.38
CA GLU A 18 -21.43 10.32 16.90
C GLU A 18 -21.94 10.53 15.45
N ASN A 19 -21.95 11.78 14.97
CA ASN A 19 -22.34 12.12 13.59
C ASN A 19 -21.17 12.08 12.57
N HIS A 20 -19.97 11.69 12.98
CA HIS A 20 -18.81 11.64 12.10
C HIS A 20 -18.83 10.37 11.25
N ARG A 21 -19.14 10.54 9.97
CA ARG A 21 -19.05 9.47 8.98
C ARG A 21 -17.61 9.25 8.54
N ALA A 22 -17.30 8.03 8.15
CA ALA A 22 -16.01 7.69 7.55
C ALA A 22 -15.67 8.63 6.38
N THR A 23 -14.50 9.24 6.43
CA THR A 23 -14.04 10.17 5.40
C THR A 23 -13.45 9.42 4.20
N PRO A 24 -13.41 10.03 2.99
CA PRO A 24 -12.71 9.44 1.85
C PRO A 24 -11.23 9.13 2.13
N PHE A 25 -10.61 9.90 3.03
CA PHE A 25 -9.23 9.68 3.46
C PHE A 25 -9.08 8.39 4.26
N GLU A 26 -10.01 8.11 5.18
CA GLU A 26 -10.05 6.85 5.93
C GLU A 26 -10.34 5.65 5.03
N LEU A 27 -11.23 5.81 4.04
CA LEU A 27 -11.48 4.78 3.03
C LEU A 27 -10.22 4.46 2.21
N PHE A 28 -9.44 5.49 1.83
CA PHE A 28 -8.18 5.27 1.14
C PHE A 28 -7.14 4.58 2.03
N PHE A 29 -7.10 4.92 3.31
CA PHE A 29 -6.29 4.19 4.30
C PHE A 29 -6.70 2.72 4.39
N ASP A 30 -7.99 2.43 4.48
CA ASP A 30 -8.52 1.08 4.55
C ASP A 30 -8.21 0.30 3.26
N LEU A 31 -8.23 0.96 2.09
CA LEU A 31 -7.87 0.35 0.82
C LEU A 31 -6.42 -0.17 0.78
N VAL A 32 -5.47 0.55 1.39
CA VAL A 32 -4.07 0.08 1.47
C VAL A 32 -3.96 -1.20 2.31
N TYR A 33 -4.74 -1.31 3.38
CA TYR A 33 -4.81 -2.52 4.18
C TYR A 33 -5.52 -3.66 3.46
N VAL A 34 -6.60 -3.37 2.73
CA VAL A 34 -7.27 -4.35 1.88
C VAL A 34 -6.32 -4.90 0.82
N PHE A 35 -5.54 -4.03 0.17
CA PHE A 35 -4.50 -4.47 -0.75
C PHE A 35 -3.49 -5.41 -0.07
N ALA A 36 -3.04 -5.08 1.15
CA ALA A 36 -2.16 -5.97 1.92
C ALA A 36 -2.82 -7.32 2.23
N VAL A 37 -4.10 -7.36 2.61
CA VAL A 37 -4.85 -8.61 2.82
C VAL A 37 -4.91 -9.44 1.54
N THR A 38 -5.15 -8.81 0.39
CA THR A 38 -5.11 -9.47 -0.92
C THR A 38 -3.74 -10.07 -1.23
N GLN A 39 -2.66 -9.39 -0.84
CA GLN A 39 -1.32 -9.93 -0.97
C GLN A 39 -1.10 -11.14 -0.05
N VAL A 40 -1.67 -11.15 1.16
CA VAL A 40 -1.64 -12.32 2.06
C VAL A 40 -2.43 -13.49 1.49
N THR A 41 -3.63 -13.26 0.96
CA THR A 41 -4.45 -14.33 0.36
C THR A 41 -3.77 -14.89 -0.90
N GLY A 42 -3.15 -14.02 -1.70
CA GLY A 42 -2.30 -14.42 -2.82
C GLY A 42 -1.08 -15.25 -2.38
N TYR A 43 -0.42 -14.88 -1.29
CA TYR A 43 0.67 -15.66 -0.69
C TYR A 43 0.17 -17.05 -0.27
N MET A 44 -0.92 -17.13 0.51
CA MET A 44 -1.50 -18.40 0.96
C MET A 44 -1.95 -19.28 -0.21
N ALA A 45 -2.52 -18.70 -1.27
CA ALA A 45 -2.97 -19.44 -2.45
C ALA A 45 -1.82 -20.05 -3.27
N ASN A 46 -0.59 -19.55 -3.09
CA ASN A 46 0.60 -20.12 -3.72
C ASN A 46 1.31 -21.15 -2.82
N GLU A 47 1.00 -21.17 -1.53
CA GLU A 47 1.51 -22.14 -0.58
C GLU A 47 0.62 -23.40 -0.57
N HIS A 48 1.25 -24.57 -0.63
CA HIS A 48 0.54 -25.87 -0.67
C HIS A 48 0.70 -26.65 0.64
N SER A 49 1.22 -26.01 1.68
CA SER A 49 1.47 -26.61 2.99
C SER A 49 0.67 -25.91 4.08
N ALA A 50 0.23 -26.67 5.08
CA ALA A 50 -0.41 -26.11 6.28
C ALA A 50 0.48 -25.06 6.96
N HIS A 51 1.80 -25.25 6.89
CA HIS A 51 2.76 -24.29 7.41
C HIS A 51 2.78 -22.95 6.66
N GLY A 52 2.67 -22.97 5.33
CA GLY A 52 2.55 -21.75 4.53
C GLY A 52 1.24 -20.99 4.81
N VAL A 53 0.14 -21.72 5.00
CA VAL A 53 -1.14 -21.11 5.44
C VAL A 53 -1.00 -20.48 6.82
N LEU A 54 -0.36 -21.16 7.79
CA LEU A 54 -0.11 -20.61 9.12
C LEU A 54 0.69 -19.29 9.06
N ARG A 55 1.71 -19.23 8.20
CA ARG A 55 2.50 -17.99 7.97
C ARG A 55 1.64 -16.86 7.42
N GLY A 56 0.74 -17.17 6.47
CA GLY A 56 -0.23 -16.21 5.96
C GLY A 56 -1.21 -15.73 7.04
N LEU A 57 -1.75 -16.62 7.85
CA LEU A 57 -2.62 -16.26 8.98
C LEU A 57 -1.89 -15.41 10.03
N LEU A 58 -0.62 -15.70 10.28
CA LEU A 58 0.23 -14.90 11.17
C LEU A 58 0.41 -13.48 10.63
N MET A 59 0.67 -13.33 9.33
CA MET A 59 0.73 -12.03 8.67
C MET A 59 -0.61 -11.31 8.76
N LEU A 60 -1.71 -12.00 8.47
CA LEU A 60 -3.06 -11.44 8.56
C LEU A 60 -3.36 -10.92 9.97
N ALA A 61 -2.97 -11.67 11.02
CA ALA A 61 -3.15 -11.24 12.40
C ALA A 61 -2.31 -10.00 12.76
N LEU A 62 -1.07 -9.91 12.25
CA LEU A 62 -0.22 -8.72 12.42
C LEU A 62 -0.82 -7.49 11.74
N LEU A 63 -1.38 -7.64 10.54
CA LEU A 63 -2.06 -6.58 9.80
C LEU A 63 -3.37 -6.17 10.45
N TRP A 64 -4.14 -7.16 10.92
CA TRP A 64 -5.40 -6.92 11.62
C TRP A 64 -5.17 -6.12 12.90
N GLY A 65 -4.13 -6.46 13.65
CA GLY A 65 -3.76 -5.73 14.87
C GLY A 65 -3.41 -4.27 14.59
N THR A 66 -2.58 -3.99 13.58
CA THR A 66 -2.22 -2.60 13.25
C THR A 66 -3.41 -1.82 12.71
N TRP A 67 -4.20 -2.40 11.80
CA TRP A 67 -5.41 -1.76 11.28
C TRP A 67 -6.38 -1.42 12.43
N SER A 68 -6.66 -2.37 13.31
CA SER A 68 -7.50 -2.17 14.49
C SER A 68 -7.00 -1.01 15.36
N GLY A 69 -5.69 -0.90 15.57
CA GLY A 69 -5.07 0.22 16.29
C GLY A 69 -5.31 1.58 15.63
N TYR A 70 -5.25 1.67 14.30
CA TYR A 70 -5.51 2.91 13.57
C TYR A 70 -7.01 3.25 13.49
N THR A 71 -7.88 2.25 13.38
CA THR A 71 -9.33 2.44 13.47
C THR A 71 -9.71 2.98 14.86
N TRP A 72 -9.05 2.47 15.91
CA TRP A 72 -9.23 2.98 17.26
C TRP A 72 -8.71 4.41 17.45
N LEU A 73 -7.59 4.75 16.81
CA LEU A 73 -7.07 6.13 16.76
C LEU A 73 -8.07 7.08 16.08
N GLY A 74 -8.67 6.69 14.96
CA GLY A 74 -9.72 7.45 14.27
C GLY A 74 -10.97 7.69 15.13
N ASN A 75 -11.25 6.80 16.07
CA ASN A 75 -12.32 6.97 17.04
C ASN A 75 -11.99 8.04 18.12
N HIS A 76 -10.71 8.25 18.43
CA HIS A 76 -10.28 9.24 19.43
C HIS A 76 -9.94 10.60 18.83
N SER A 77 -9.46 10.61 17.59
CA SER A 77 -8.91 11.79 16.93
C SER A 77 -9.33 11.81 15.47
N ARG A 78 -9.72 12.99 14.96
CA ARG A 78 -9.96 13.18 13.54
C ARG A 78 -8.73 12.81 12.72
N ALA A 79 -8.86 11.72 11.96
CA ALA A 79 -7.83 11.13 11.11
C ALA A 79 -7.33 12.07 9.99
N ASP A 80 -8.15 13.04 9.58
CA ASP A 80 -7.98 13.89 8.41
C ASP A 80 -7.47 15.32 8.73
N GLU A 81 -7.14 15.61 9.99
CA GLU A 81 -6.69 16.94 10.42
C GLU A 81 -5.21 16.95 10.90
N GLY A 82 -4.50 18.03 10.55
CA GLY A 82 -3.21 18.40 11.11
C GLY A 82 -2.12 17.31 11.08
N PHE A 83 -1.52 17.07 12.26
CA PHE A 83 -0.40 16.14 12.44
C PHE A 83 -0.84 14.67 12.27
N VAL A 84 -2.06 14.33 12.68
CA VAL A 84 -2.62 12.98 12.58
C VAL A 84 -2.69 12.56 11.11
N ARG A 85 -3.18 13.45 10.24
CA ARG A 85 -3.23 13.21 8.79
C ARG A 85 -1.85 12.96 8.18
N ALA A 86 -0.86 13.78 8.53
CA ALA A 86 0.51 13.59 8.03
C ALA A 86 1.09 12.23 8.46
N GLY A 87 0.89 11.85 9.72
CA GLY A 87 1.25 10.53 10.23
C GLY A 87 0.54 9.41 9.48
N MET A 88 -0.76 9.52 9.24
CA MET A 88 -1.51 8.52 8.46
C MET A 88 -1.00 8.39 7.03
N VAL A 89 -0.59 9.48 6.37
CA VAL A 89 0.04 9.40 5.03
C VAL A 89 1.34 8.61 5.06
N VAL A 90 2.21 8.84 6.05
CA VAL A 90 3.45 8.07 6.22
C VAL A 90 3.12 6.59 6.49
N ALA A 91 2.11 6.33 7.34
CA ALA A 91 1.66 4.98 7.64
C ALA A 91 1.13 4.26 6.40
N MET A 92 0.36 4.94 5.54
CA MET A 92 -0.12 4.37 4.28
C MET A 92 1.02 4.03 3.34
N ALA A 93 2.02 4.92 3.19
CA ALA A 93 3.18 4.63 2.35
C ALA A 93 3.99 3.43 2.88
N ALA A 94 4.23 3.38 4.20
CA ALA A 94 4.92 2.26 4.83
C ALA A 94 4.11 0.95 4.73
N MET A 95 2.80 1.01 4.94
CA MET A 95 1.90 -0.14 4.81
C MET A 95 1.83 -0.64 3.37
N PHE A 96 1.89 0.25 2.38
CA PHE A 96 1.99 -0.14 0.98
C PHE A 96 3.29 -0.92 0.71
N VAL A 97 4.42 -0.50 1.29
CA VAL A 97 5.68 -1.26 1.22
C VAL A 97 5.56 -2.62 1.90
N VAL A 98 4.89 -2.72 3.06
CA VAL A 98 4.57 -4.02 3.68
C VAL A 98 3.78 -4.89 2.70
N ALA A 99 2.72 -4.35 2.08
CA ALA A 99 1.90 -5.09 1.13
C ALA A 99 2.70 -5.66 -0.06
N LEU A 100 3.62 -4.87 -0.60
CA LEU A 100 4.49 -5.29 -1.71
C LEU A 100 5.48 -6.39 -1.30
N THR A 101 5.90 -6.43 -0.04
CA THR A 101 6.90 -7.38 0.46
C THR A 101 6.31 -8.68 1.00
N ILE A 102 4.99 -8.76 1.22
CA ILE A 102 4.30 -9.97 1.71
C ILE A 102 4.64 -11.25 0.92
N PRO A 103 4.70 -11.25 -0.44
CA PRO A 103 5.08 -12.44 -1.20
C PRO A 103 6.47 -12.98 -0.85
N GLU A 104 7.35 -12.13 -0.32
CA GLU A 104 8.74 -12.43 0.03
C GLU A 104 8.95 -12.56 1.55
N ALA A 105 7.88 -12.55 2.35
CA ALA A 105 7.94 -12.43 3.80
C ALA A 105 8.81 -13.49 4.51
N TRP A 106 8.90 -14.70 3.96
CA TRP A 106 9.72 -15.80 4.49
C TRP A 106 10.84 -16.27 3.55
N ARG A 107 10.81 -15.85 2.29
CA ARG A 107 11.75 -16.29 1.26
C ARG A 107 12.08 -15.10 0.38
N ASP A 108 13.33 -14.68 0.47
CA ASP A 108 13.87 -13.58 -0.30
C ASP A 108 13.94 -13.93 -1.79
N SER A 109 13.55 -13.01 -2.67
CA SER A 109 13.72 -13.18 -4.11
C SER A 109 15.10 -12.71 -4.56
N PRO A 110 15.75 -13.41 -5.51
CA PRO A 110 17.07 -13.04 -5.97
C PRO A 110 17.06 -11.69 -6.71
N GLY A 111 18.09 -10.87 -6.46
CA GLY A 111 18.37 -9.62 -7.20
C GLY A 111 17.72 -8.35 -6.66
N GLY A 112 17.04 -8.41 -5.51
CA GLY A 112 16.43 -7.27 -4.82
C GLY A 112 17.08 -6.93 -3.47
N LEU A 113 16.42 -6.04 -2.71
CA LEU A 113 16.67 -5.87 -1.28
C LEU A 113 16.14 -7.09 -0.51
N ASN A 114 16.64 -7.33 0.71
CA ASN A 114 16.16 -8.43 1.54
C ASN A 114 14.68 -8.24 1.92
N GLY A 115 13.78 -8.95 1.25
CA GLY A 115 12.32 -8.86 1.37
C GLY A 115 11.81 -8.99 2.81
N PRO A 116 12.18 -10.05 3.56
CA PRO A 116 11.79 -10.21 4.96
C PRO A 116 12.20 -9.02 5.84
N LEU A 117 13.41 -8.48 5.63
CA LEU A 117 13.91 -7.34 6.42
C LEU A 117 13.19 -6.04 6.05
N VAL A 118 12.96 -5.79 4.76
CA VAL A 118 12.17 -4.63 4.31
C VAL A 118 10.75 -4.70 4.88
N LEU A 119 10.14 -5.89 4.90
CA LEU A 119 8.82 -6.11 5.51
C LEU A 119 8.81 -5.70 6.97
N VAL A 120 9.75 -6.22 7.78
CA VAL A 120 9.80 -5.90 9.22
C VAL A 120 10.10 -4.42 9.44
N CYS A 121 11.06 -3.83 8.72
CA CYS A 121 11.36 -2.41 8.85
C CYS A 121 10.15 -1.53 8.49
N ALA A 122 9.44 -1.83 7.41
CA ALA A 122 8.24 -1.10 7.02
C ALA A 122 7.10 -1.29 8.03
N TYR A 123 6.91 -2.51 8.54
CA TYR A 123 5.93 -2.81 9.59
C TYR A 123 6.22 -2.05 10.88
N LEU A 124 7.49 -2.03 11.31
CA LEU A 124 7.92 -1.27 12.48
C LEU A 124 7.78 0.23 12.27
N LEU A 125 7.99 0.74 11.05
CA LEU A 125 7.71 2.14 10.73
C LEU A 125 6.22 2.46 10.91
N VAL A 126 5.30 1.60 10.42
CA VAL A 126 3.85 1.75 10.66
C VAL A 126 3.56 1.81 12.17
N ARG A 127 4.14 0.90 12.95
CA ARG A 127 3.98 0.85 14.42
C ARG A 127 4.52 2.09 15.13
N CYS A 128 5.72 2.56 14.76
CA CYS A 128 6.34 3.76 15.33
C CYS A 128 5.53 5.02 15.01
N VAL A 129 5.01 5.13 13.78
CA VAL A 129 4.12 6.23 13.38
C VAL A 129 2.83 6.18 14.19
N HIS A 130 2.21 5.01 14.33
CA HIS A 130 1.02 4.83 15.16
C HIS A 130 1.24 5.34 16.58
N LEU A 131 2.31 4.88 17.24
CA LEU A 131 2.65 5.32 18.59
C LEU A 131 2.92 6.82 18.69
N THR A 132 3.65 7.38 17.72
CA THR A 132 3.97 8.81 17.70
C THR A 132 2.70 9.65 17.57
N VAL A 133 1.82 9.28 16.65
CA VAL A 133 0.54 9.97 16.45
C VAL A 133 -0.34 9.83 17.70
N TYR A 134 -0.40 8.63 18.29
CA TYR A 134 -1.18 8.37 19.50
C TYR A 134 -0.64 9.14 20.72
N ALA A 135 0.68 9.24 20.86
CA ALA A 135 1.33 10.01 21.92
C ALA A 135 1.05 11.51 21.78
N VAL A 136 1.08 12.03 20.55
CA VAL A 136 0.70 13.42 20.27
C VAL A 136 -0.79 13.64 20.52
N ALA A 137 -1.67 12.74 20.08
CA ALA A 137 -3.10 12.81 20.36
C ALA A 137 -3.39 12.78 21.87
N ALA A 138 -2.55 12.11 22.65
CA ALA A 138 -2.65 12.04 24.10
C ALA A 138 -2.12 13.28 24.84
N THR A 139 -1.58 14.31 24.18
CA THR A 139 -0.93 15.46 24.87
C THR A 139 -1.85 16.33 25.76
N GLY A 140 -3.15 16.04 25.85
CA GLY A 140 -4.08 16.64 26.82
C GLY A 140 -4.79 15.65 27.76
N ASP A 141 -4.52 14.34 27.65
CA ASP A 141 -5.22 13.29 28.40
C ASP A 141 -4.22 12.41 29.17
N ALA A 142 -4.14 12.62 30.48
CA ALA A 142 -3.23 11.89 31.36
C ALA A 142 -3.51 10.36 31.38
N GLY A 143 -4.77 9.95 31.21
CA GLY A 143 -5.15 8.54 31.14
C GLY A 143 -4.67 7.89 29.83
N LEU A 144 -4.83 8.60 28.72
CA LEU A 144 -4.34 8.14 27.41
C LEU A 144 -2.80 8.06 27.37
N ARG A 145 -2.11 9.02 28.00
CA ARG A 145 -0.64 8.99 28.13
C ARG A 145 -0.15 7.79 28.94
N HIS A 146 -0.81 7.48 30.04
CA HIS A 146 -0.46 6.31 30.86
C HIS A 146 -0.63 5.01 30.06
N GLN A 147 -1.73 4.88 29.32
CA GLN A 147 -1.98 3.76 28.40
C GLN A 147 -0.88 3.63 27.33
N VAL A 148 -0.46 4.74 26.71
CA VAL A 148 0.65 4.74 25.73
C VAL A 148 1.96 4.23 26.34
N VAL A 149 2.31 4.71 27.55
CA VAL A 149 3.55 4.30 28.22
C VAL A 149 3.54 2.82 28.56
N ILE A 150 2.42 2.27 29.05
CA ILE A 150 2.33 0.84 29.36
C ILE A 150 2.37 0.00 28.08
N THR A 151 1.76 0.48 27.00
CA THR A 151 1.72 -0.24 25.71
C THR A 151 3.07 -0.24 24.99
N TRP A 152 3.98 0.69 25.31
CA TRP A 152 5.32 0.76 24.72
C TRP A 152 6.13 -0.51 24.94
N LEU A 153 6.13 -1.05 26.16
CA LEU A 153 6.99 -2.18 26.55
C LEU A 153 6.69 -3.48 25.77
N PRO A 154 5.44 -3.97 25.70
CA PRO A 154 5.12 -5.14 24.89
C PRO A 154 5.42 -4.90 23.41
N MET A 155 5.19 -3.68 22.90
CA MET A 155 5.44 -3.36 21.49
C MET A 155 6.94 -3.34 21.15
N ALA A 156 7.79 -2.84 22.05
CA ALA A 156 9.24 -2.91 21.90
C ALA A 156 9.74 -4.36 21.95
N GLY A 157 9.18 -5.18 22.84
CA GLY A 157 9.45 -6.62 22.90
C GLY A 157 9.05 -7.34 21.60
N GLY A 158 7.84 -7.08 21.10
CA GLY A 158 7.35 -7.59 19.83
C GLY A 158 8.25 -7.17 18.66
N ALA A 159 8.67 -5.90 18.61
CA ALA A 159 9.58 -5.40 17.58
C ALA A 159 10.94 -6.11 17.59
N ALA A 160 11.53 -6.31 18.76
CA ALA A 160 12.79 -7.04 18.90
C ALA A 160 12.65 -8.49 18.43
N LEU A 161 11.54 -9.16 18.76
CA LEU A 161 11.24 -10.51 18.32
C LEU A 161 11.06 -10.62 16.80
N LEU A 162 10.39 -9.65 16.16
CA LEU A 162 10.23 -9.63 14.70
C LEU A 162 11.58 -9.45 13.98
N VAL A 163 12.43 -8.53 14.48
CA VAL A 163 13.77 -8.31 13.92
C VAL A 163 14.64 -9.56 14.09
N ALA A 164 14.71 -10.11 15.31
CA ALA A 164 15.44 -11.34 15.57
C ALA A 164 14.92 -12.50 14.72
N GLY A 165 13.61 -12.59 14.53
CA GLY A 165 12.95 -13.57 13.67
C GLY A 165 13.49 -13.56 12.25
N VAL A 166 13.52 -12.38 11.61
CA VAL A 166 14.02 -12.25 10.25
C VAL A 166 15.52 -12.54 10.15
N LEU A 167 16.32 -12.07 11.11
CA LEU A 167 17.77 -12.28 11.10
C LEU A 167 18.15 -13.77 11.23
N LEU A 168 17.36 -14.54 12.00
CA LEU A 168 17.59 -15.98 12.18
C LEU A 168 16.95 -16.82 11.07
N GLY A 169 15.87 -16.33 10.46
CA GLY A 169 15.21 -16.96 9.31
C GLY A 169 14.52 -18.29 9.62
N GLY A 170 14.08 -18.96 8.55
CA GLY A 170 13.57 -20.34 8.60
C GLY A 170 12.35 -20.53 9.51
N TRP A 171 12.35 -21.63 10.27
CA TRP A 171 11.29 -21.93 11.25
C TRP A 171 11.32 -20.98 12.45
N THR A 172 12.52 -20.55 12.85
CA THR A 172 12.74 -19.62 13.97
C THR A 172 12.06 -18.29 13.72
N GLN A 173 12.07 -17.79 12.47
CA GLN A 173 11.31 -16.61 12.07
C GLN A 173 9.82 -16.76 12.38
N THR A 174 9.20 -17.88 11.98
CA THR A 174 7.78 -18.12 12.25
C THR A 174 7.50 -18.18 13.75
N LEU A 175 8.33 -18.90 14.51
CA LEU A 175 8.19 -19.00 15.96
C LEU A 175 8.26 -17.62 16.63
N LEU A 176 9.28 -16.83 16.30
CA LEU A 176 9.47 -15.51 16.90
C LEU A 176 8.37 -14.52 16.49
N PHE A 177 7.86 -14.60 15.26
CA PHE A 177 6.68 -13.82 14.85
C PHE A 177 5.44 -14.23 15.63
N THR A 178 5.24 -15.53 15.88
CA THR A 178 4.12 -16.02 16.70
C THR A 178 4.24 -15.51 18.13
N VAL A 179 5.43 -15.59 18.74
CA VAL A 179 5.66 -15.05 20.09
C VAL A 179 5.46 -13.53 20.11
N ALA A 180 5.94 -12.80 19.09
CA ALA A 180 5.72 -11.36 18.98
C ALA A 180 4.23 -11.01 18.95
N LEU A 181 3.44 -11.73 18.15
CA LEU A 181 1.99 -11.56 18.09
C LEU A 181 1.32 -11.83 19.45
N LEU A 182 1.71 -12.91 20.13
CA LEU A 182 1.17 -13.25 21.44
C LEU A 182 1.53 -12.19 22.49
N VAL A 183 2.76 -11.67 22.48
CA VAL A 183 3.20 -10.58 23.36
C VAL A 183 2.38 -9.32 23.11
N ASP A 184 2.17 -8.95 21.85
CA ASP A 184 1.36 -7.79 21.48
C ASP A 184 -0.09 -7.94 21.97
N TRP A 185 -0.73 -9.07 21.67
CA TRP A 185 -2.12 -9.32 22.02
C TRP A 185 -2.33 -9.45 23.53
N LEU A 186 -1.40 -10.12 24.23
CA LEU A 186 -1.40 -10.20 25.68
C LEU A 186 -1.18 -8.81 26.28
N GLY A 187 -0.27 -8.02 25.70
CA GLY A 187 -0.04 -6.62 26.07
C GLY A 187 -1.34 -5.82 26.00
N ILE A 188 -2.01 -5.83 24.84
CA ILE A 188 -3.31 -5.16 24.63
C ILE A 188 -4.36 -5.66 25.63
N TYR A 189 -4.45 -6.96 25.85
CA TYR A 189 -5.41 -7.54 26.79
C TYR A 189 -5.18 -7.09 28.24
N LEU A 190 -3.92 -7.07 28.68
CA LEU A 190 -3.54 -6.64 30.02
C LEU A 190 -3.74 -5.13 30.22
N THR A 191 -3.44 -4.31 29.21
CA THR A 191 -3.70 -2.86 29.27
C THR A 191 -5.19 -2.54 29.19
N ALA A 192 -5.97 -3.31 28.44
CA ALA A 192 -7.43 -3.20 28.39
C ALA A 192 -8.07 -3.54 29.74
N ARG A 193 -7.63 -4.62 30.40
CA ARG A 193 -8.14 -5.04 31.72
C ARG A 193 -7.89 -4.02 32.83
N ARG A 194 -6.80 -3.25 32.75
CA ARG A 194 -6.44 -2.25 33.76
C ARG A 194 -7.13 -0.88 33.55
N GLY A 195 -8.02 -0.77 32.55
CA GLY A 195 -8.97 0.33 32.38
C GLY A 195 -8.41 1.53 31.62
N GLY A 196 -9.27 2.18 30.81
CA GLY A 196 -8.99 3.48 30.18
C GLY A 196 -9.33 3.59 28.69
N TRP A 197 -9.60 2.48 28.00
CA TRP A 197 -9.98 2.51 26.58
C TRP A 197 -11.43 3.02 26.45
N ARG A 198 -11.58 4.28 26.02
CA ARG A 198 -12.90 4.92 25.84
C ARG A 198 -13.40 4.69 24.42
N LEU A 199 -14.50 3.96 24.27
CA LEU A 199 -15.17 3.85 22.98
C LEU A 199 -16.03 5.11 22.76
N HIS A 200 -15.51 6.09 22.01
CA HIS A 200 -16.18 7.36 21.78
C HIS A 200 -17.41 7.21 20.85
N SER A 201 -17.24 6.58 19.68
CA SER A 201 -18.33 6.34 18.72
C SER A 201 -18.37 4.87 18.26
N PRO A 202 -19.28 4.04 18.81
CA PRO A 202 -19.51 2.68 18.34
C PRO A 202 -20.01 2.63 16.88
N MET A 203 -20.76 3.66 16.46
CA MET A 203 -21.32 3.75 15.11
C MET A 203 -20.22 3.94 14.07
N HIS A 204 -19.28 4.86 14.31
CA HIS A 204 -18.14 5.08 13.43
C HIS A 204 -17.25 3.84 13.33
N LEU A 205 -17.02 3.15 14.45
CA LEU A 205 -16.26 1.90 14.46
C LEU A 205 -16.94 0.83 13.58
N THR A 206 -18.25 0.63 13.75
CA THR A 206 -19.02 -0.35 12.98
C THR A 206 -19.06 0.02 11.50
N GLU A 207 -19.22 1.31 11.18
CA GLU A 207 -19.19 1.83 9.81
C GLU A 207 -17.86 1.47 9.11
N ARG A 208 -16.71 1.72 9.76
CA ARG A 208 -15.40 1.38 9.19
C ARG A 208 -15.20 -0.11 8.97
N HIS A 209 -15.70 -0.97 9.87
CA HIS A 209 -15.64 -2.42 9.66
C HIS A 209 -16.50 -2.85 8.46
N GLY A 210 -17.71 -2.31 8.33
CA GLY A 210 -18.57 -2.59 7.17
C GLY A 210 -17.94 -2.13 5.85
N LEU A 211 -17.35 -0.94 5.84
CA LEU A 211 -16.65 -0.39 4.68
C LEU A 211 -15.41 -1.20 4.32
N PHE A 212 -14.64 -1.65 5.31
CA PHE A 212 -13.48 -2.52 5.09
C PHE A 212 -13.88 -3.84 4.41
N ILE A 213 -14.98 -4.46 4.83
CA ILE A 213 -15.50 -5.68 4.21
C ILE A 213 -15.92 -5.41 2.76
N ILE A 214 -16.64 -4.31 2.49
CA ILE A 214 -17.03 -3.93 1.14
C ILE A 214 -15.80 -3.72 0.24
N LEU A 215 -14.78 -3.02 0.74
CA LEU A 215 -13.52 -2.80 0.02
C LEU A 215 -12.81 -4.14 -0.28
N ALA A 216 -12.75 -5.06 0.68
CA ALA A 216 -12.14 -6.38 0.49
C ALA A 216 -12.86 -7.23 -0.56
N ILE A 217 -14.20 -7.18 -0.58
CA ILE A 217 -15.00 -7.81 -1.63
C ILE A 217 -14.74 -7.12 -2.98
N GLY A 218 -14.70 -5.79 -3.00
CA GLY A 218 -14.41 -4.99 -4.20
C GLY A 218 -13.06 -5.34 -4.83
N GLU A 219 -12.01 -5.47 -4.03
CA GLU A 219 -10.68 -5.87 -4.51
C GLU A 219 -10.68 -7.27 -5.11
N SER A 220 -11.47 -8.19 -4.55
CA SER A 220 -11.65 -9.53 -5.11
C SER A 220 -12.36 -9.49 -6.48
N VAL A 221 -13.37 -8.62 -6.64
CA VAL A 221 -14.04 -8.39 -7.94
C VAL A 221 -13.07 -7.82 -8.97
N VAL A 222 -12.24 -6.84 -8.59
CA VAL A 222 -11.20 -6.26 -9.46
C VAL A 222 -10.18 -7.31 -9.88
N ALA A 223 -9.71 -8.15 -8.95
CA ALA A 223 -8.78 -9.23 -9.23
C ALA A 223 -9.35 -10.28 -10.23
N ILE A 224 -10.63 -10.66 -10.06
CA ILE A 224 -11.33 -11.55 -11.01
C ILE A 224 -11.44 -10.88 -12.38
N GLY A 225 -11.87 -9.61 -12.43
CA GLY A 225 -11.99 -8.83 -13.65
C GLY A 225 -10.66 -8.71 -14.40
N GLY A 226 -9.57 -8.38 -13.70
CA GLY A 226 -8.22 -8.32 -14.27
C GLY A 226 -7.75 -9.67 -14.82
N GLY A 227 -8.04 -10.79 -14.13
CA GLY A 227 -7.74 -12.14 -14.62
C GLY A 227 -8.53 -12.56 -15.86
N ALA A 228 -9.69 -11.95 -16.08
CA ALA A 228 -10.57 -12.18 -17.22
C ALA A 228 -10.33 -11.21 -18.40
N ALA A 229 -9.68 -10.06 -18.16
CA ALA A 229 -9.54 -8.97 -19.14
C ALA A 229 -8.88 -9.39 -20.47
N ASP A 230 -7.90 -10.29 -20.41
CA ASP A 230 -7.18 -10.79 -21.59
C ASP A 230 -7.84 -12.03 -22.23
N ARG A 231 -9.07 -12.39 -21.84
CA ARG A 231 -9.77 -13.58 -22.33
C ARG A 231 -10.99 -13.20 -23.16
N PRO A 232 -11.24 -13.89 -24.29
CA PRO A 232 -12.47 -13.69 -25.04
C PRO A 232 -13.68 -14.07 -24.19
N ILE A 233 -14.70 -13.22 -24.21
CA ILE A 233 -15.98 -13.48 -23.56
C ILE A 233 -16.56 -14.75 -24.20
N SER A 234 -16.70 -15.79 -23.40
CA SER A 234 -17.07 -17.13 -23.86
C SER A 234 -17.96 -17.79 -22.81
N THR A 235 -18.82 -18.71 -23.23
CA THR A 235 -19.69 -19.44 -22.29
C THR A 235 -18.93 -20.14 -21.16
N PRO A 236 -17.68 -20.65 -21.35
CA PRO A 236 -16.90 -21.16 -20.23
C PRO A 236 -16.45 -20.07 -19.27
N LEU A 237 -16.14 -18.87 -19.75
CA LEU A 237 -15.78 -17.74 -18.87
C LEU A 237 -16.99 -17.27 -18.04
N LEU A 238 -18.19 -17.32 -18.61
CA LEU A 238 -19.43 -16.91 -17.93
C LEU A 238 -20.02 -17.98 -17.01
N PHE A 239 -19.92 -19.26 -17.37
CA PHE A 239 -20.62 -20.35 -16.67
C PHE A 239 -19.72 -21.47 -16.16
N ARG A 240 -18.48 -21.61 -16.68
CA ARG A 240 -17.57 -22.71 -16.34
C ARG A 240 -16.40 -22.20 -15.50
N GLY A 241 -16.65 -22.04 -14.21
CA GLY A 241 -15.61 -21.86 -13.21
C GLY A 241 -14.53 -22.94 -13.35
N HIS A 242 -13.31 -22.51 -13.64
CA HIS A 242 -12.07 -23.29 -13.69
C HIS A 242 -11.93 -24.37 -14.76
N SER A 243 -11.22 -24.04 -15.84
CA SER A 243 -10.43 -25.03 -16.59
C SER A 243 -9.02 -24.52 -16.91
N ARG A 244 -8.05 -25.14 -16.22
CA ARG A 244 -6.59 -25.25 -16.47
C ARG A 244 -5.79 -23.95 -16.67
N ARG A 245 -5.04 -23.59 -15.62
CA ARG A 245 -3.95 -22.59 -15.64
C ARG A 245 -2.85 -23.02 -16.64
N ARG A 246 -2.75 -22.38 -17.81
CA ARG A 246 -1.45 -22.20 -18.48
C ARG A 246 -0.79 -20.98 -17.82
N ARG A 247 0.22 -21.21 -16.99
CA ARG A 247 1.03 -20.15 -16.36
C ARG A 247 1.74 -19.34 -17.44
N ARG A 248 1.23 -18.16 -17.78
CA ARG A 248 2.05 -17.08 -18.33
C ARG A 248 2.26 -16.08 -17.21
N ARG A 249 3.50 -16.01 -16.70
CA ARG A 249 3.92 -14.93 -15.79
C ARG A 249 3.79 -13.62 -16.58
N LEU A 250 2.87 -12.75 -16.19
CA LEU A 250 2.87 -11.36 -16.62
C LEU A 250 3.08 -10.49 -15.38
N PRO A 251 4.19 -9.75 -15.28
CA PRO A 251 4.36 -8.74 -14.25
C PRO A 251 3.50 -7.53 -14.64
N VAL A 252 2.64 -7.10 -13.72
CA VAL A 252 1.72 -5.94 -13.84
C VAL A 252 2.45 -4.60 -14.03
N VAL A 253 3.79 -4.58 -14.12
CA VAL A 253 4.61 -3.35 -14.18
C VAL A 253 5.17 -3.03 -15.59
N ALA A 254 4.79 -3.77 -16.63
CA ALA A 254 5.37 -3.59 -17.99
C ALA A 254 4.66 -2.57 -18.91
N VAL A 255 3.74 -1.73 -18.41
CA VAL A 255 3.01 -0.74 -19.24
C VAL A 255 3.73 0.62 -19.37
N LEU A 256 4.80 0.87 -18.61
CA LEU A 256 5.53 2.16 -18.63
C LEU A 256 6.90 2.14 -19.32
N ARG A 257 7.22 1.11 -20.12
CA ARG A 257 8.53 0.98 -20.79
C ARG A 257 8.45 0.80 -22.31
N ARG A 258 7.47 1.44 -22.96
CA ARG A 258 7.35 1.51 -24.43
C ARG A 258 7.16 2.93 -24.98
N GLY A 259 7.65 3.95 -24.28
CA GLY A 259 7.61 5.34 -24.73
C GLY A 259 8.96 6.02 -24.99
N VAL A 260 10.08 5.44 -24.54
CA VAL A 260 11.38 6.13 -24.55
C VAL A 260 12.49 5.16 -24.95
N THR A 261 12.61 4.87 -26.25
CA THR A 261 13.86 4.59 -26.97
C THR A 261 13.52 4.12 -28.38
N GLY A 262 13.73 4.96 -29.39
CA GLY A 262 13.55 4.57 -30.78
C GLY A 262 13.80 5.68 -31.80
N GLY A 263 14.67 6.64 -31.50
CA GLY A 263 15.06 7.69 -32.43
C GLY A 263 16.58 7.72 -32.61
N ARG A 264 17.13 6.80 -33.42
CA ARG A 264 18.45 6.97 -34.05
C ARG A 264 18.46 6.29 -35.42
N ALA A 265 18.52 7.12 -36.46
CA ALA A 265 18.76 6.72 -37.84
C ALA A 265 20.19 6.17 -38.00
N PRO A 266 20.42 5.16 -38.87
CA PRO A 266 21.76 4.72 -39.18
C PRO A 266 22.44 5.66 -40.19
N ALA A 267 23.68 6.01 -39.88
CA ALA A 267 24.55 6.86 -40.66
C ALA A 267 25.02 6.18 -41.96
N ARG A 268 25.05 6.96 -43.05
CA ARG A 268 25.70 6.64 -44.33
C ARG A 268 27.22 6.58 -44.15
N ARG A 269 27.86 5.51 -44.66
CA ARG A 269 29.22 5.52 -45.21
C ARG A 269 29.25 4.58 -46.42
N GLY A 270 29.82 5.06 -47.53
CA GLY A 270 29.89 4.34 -48.80
C GLY A 270 31.30 4.02 -49.25
N ALA A 271 31.41 3.19 -50.31
CA ALA A 271 32.47 3.14 -51.33
C ALA A 271 32.00 2.17 -52.44
N ARG A 272 31.84 2.63 -53.69
CA ARG A 272 32.65 2.32 -54.91
C ARG A 272 32.45 0.87 -55.44
N GLN A 273 32.25 0.55 -56.74
CA GLN A 273 32.44 1.20 -58.05
C GLN A 273 31.80 0.31 -59.16
N GLY A 274 31.46 0.88 -60.34
CA GLY A 274 31.58 0.19 -61.64
C GLY A 274 30.29 -0.02 -62.48
N PRO A 275 30.32 0.08 -63.84
CA PRO A 275 29.34 0.90 -64.59
C PRO A 275 28.46 0.16 -65.63
N GLY A 276 27.35 0.80 -66.04
CA GLY A 276 26.50 0.41 -67.17
C GLY A 276 25.52 1.53 -67.55
N GLN A 277 25.55 1.97 -68.81
CA GLN A 277 25.10 3.25 -69.39
C GLN A 277 23.58 3.29 -69.78
N PRO A 278 23.02 4.28 -70.53
CA PRO A 278 22.07 5.27 -69.99
C PRO A 278 20.72 5.43 -70.74
N GLY A 279 19.83 6.30 -70.23
CA GLY A 279 18.74 6.96 -70.99
C GLY A 279 17.51 7.21 -70.11
N GLY A 280 16.85 8.36 -70.06
CA GLY A 280 16.99 9.67 -70.68
C GLY A 280 15.78 10.54 -70.26
N ARG A 281 15.94 11.87 -70.30
CA ARG A 281 14.88 12.93 -70.22
C ARG A 281 14.14 13.03 -68.85
N GLY A 282 13.83 14.17 -68.26
CA GLY A 282 13.93 15.58 -68.62
C GLY A 282 13.11 16.37 -67.59
N VAL A 283 13.78 17.32 -66.91
CA VAL A 283 13.31 18.62 -66.39
C VAL A 283 11.79 18.84 -66.19
N HIS A 284 11.38 19.17 -64.94
CA HIS A 284 10.80 20.49 -64.65
C HIS A 284 10.63 20.79 -63.15
N VAL A 285 11.35 21.82 -62.71
CA VAL A 285 11.11 22.57 -61.47
C VAL A 285 10.11 23.67 -61.77
N ARG A 286 9.12 23.89 -60.89
CA ARG A 286 8.51 25.22 -60.69
C ARG A 286 8.06 25.39 -59.24
N ALA A 287 8.61 26.41 -58.61
CA ALA A 287 8.16 27.00 -57.35
C ALA A 287 7.09 28.06 -57.61
N PHE A 288 6.19 28.30 -56.65
CA PHE A 288 5.51 29.58 -56.41
C PHE A 288 4.99 29.56 -54.96
N SER A 289 5.51 30.38 -54.02
CA SER A 289 5.10 31.78 -53.72
C SER A 289 3.65 31.86 -53.20
N ARG A 290 3.26 32.64 -52.18
CA ARG A 290 3.85 33.56 -51.19
C ARG A 290 2.68 33.92 -50.23
N ARG A 291 3.01 34.22 -48.97
CA ARG A 291 2.44 35.29 -48.10
C ARG A 291 0.96 35.36 -47.71
N GLY A 292 0.78 35.71 -46.44
CA GLY A 292 -0.30 36.58 -45.90
C GLY A 292 -1.00 35.92 -44.70
N ARG A 293 -0.55 36.05 -43.44
CA ARG A 293 -0.69 37.18 -42.48
C ARG A 293 -2.10 37.79 -42.36
N HIS A 294 -2.48 37.93 -41.07
CA HIS A 294 -3.61 38.69 -40.47
C HIS A 294 -4.98 37.98 -40.52
N ARG A 295 -5.83 37.98 -39.48
CA ARG A 295 -5.99 38.88 -38.32
C ARG A 295 -6.99 38.24 -37.33
N ALA A 296 -6.94 38.68 -36.06
CA ALA A 296 -8.04 38.91 -35.10
C ALA A 296 -9.14 37.82 -34.95
N GLY A 297 -9.41 37.25 -33.78
CA GLY A 297 -9.64 37.93 -32.51
C GLY A 297 -11.16 38.04 -32.25
N ARG A 298 -11.70 37.24 -31.34
CA ARG A 298 -12.79 37.63 -30.42
C ARG A 298 -13.06 36.54 -29.34
N PRO A 299 -13.41 36.93 -28.11
CA PRO A 299 -13.71 36.04 -26.99
C PRO A 299 -15.23 35.94 -26.68
N ARG A 300 -15.55 35.19 -25.60
CA ARG A 300 -16.86 34.92 -24.95
C ARG A 300 -17.49 33.59 -25.42
N ARG A 301 -17.94 32.68 -24.55
CA ARG A 301 -18.48 32.78 -23.19
C ARG A 301 -17.98 31.65 -22.30
#